data_AF-A0A1D6M538-F1
#
_entry.id   AF-A0A1D6M538-F1
#
_cell.length_a   1.000
_cell.length_b   1.000
_cell.length_c   1.000
_cell.angle_alpha   90.00
_cell.angle_beta   90.00
_cell.angle_gamma   90.00
#
_symmetry.space_group_name_H-M   'P 1'
#
loop_
_entity.id
_entity.type
_entity.pdbx_description
1 polymer ?
#
loop_
_entity_poly.entity_id
_entity_poly.type
_entity_poly.pdbx_seq_one_letter_code
_entity_poly.pdbx_strand_id
1 'polypeptide(L)'
;MVLLLLWAAVAVQSGVCIDIFAVTDEYTDLASLKFLSIESGGYLFLYANADDSTLPQDIYRLLSRPYAFGCVLRLRTSSDFEPGNSYGHFFPDPQYESVQHIICCDSFATYAYDFEFSHNNGFSRHTDPAVVQIAFQYSVIEPAKETSGDGSQSSASYKFSLKRRLRIRTLQYRPARNISEIYDSVDPEVVLHILVHKVILECVDKGVREGRHQVHAWLSLLAARYNQVLSSDVRTPLSSIDIDFSQCPQLQTIPQLVFALLRSPLLRLHEEGVHPDYRIYLQCLFSALEPSSLAKAIYPVLISYSSPDKQAFPRHTLSRAALIMSESPIFLLDTFTNLIVYYSSTADPSFPFPPPRDCLLRTTINKLKQDRCITPKLTFIHGGEDDSTLFESYLIEEQDVDGSGLTTGSGFVAFRESVRNVAGEIIQEEIGS
;
A
#
# COMPACT_ATOMS: atom_id res chain seq x y z
N MET A 1 20.55 17.12 -5.67
CA MET A 1 20.46 15.90 -4.84
C MET A 1 21.35 15.94 -3.59
N VAL A 2 22.69 15.95 -3.69
CA VAL A 2 23.60 15.87 -2.51
C VAL A 2 23.33 16.94 -1.44
N LEU A 3 23.07 18.19 -1.84
CA LEU A 3 22.77 19.28 -0.90
C LEU A 3 21.45 19.07 -0.14
N LEU A 4 20.42 18.50 -0.80
CA LEU A 4 19.11 18.27 -0.20
C LEU A 4 19.13 17.06 0.75
N LEU A 5 19.91 16.03 0.43
CA LEU A 5 20.20 14.94 1.37
C LEU A 5 20.94 15.45 2.61
N LEU A 6 21.88 16.40 2.42
CA LEU A 6 22.54 17.07 3.53
C LEU A 6 21.53 17.85 4.40
N TRP A 7 20.59 18.57 3.78
CA TRP A 7 19.56 19.31 4.52
C TRP A 7 18.58 18.40 5.23
N ALA A 8 18.20 17.27 4.62
CA ALA A 8 17.40 16.24 5.26
C ALA A 8 18.13 15.70 6.51
N ALA A 9 19.42 15.37 6.38
CA ALA A 9 20.24 14.93 7.51
C ALA A 9 20.37 16.00 8.61
N VAL A 10 20.50 17.29 8.26
CA VAL A 10 20.55 18.39 9.23
C VAL A 10 19.21 18.58 9.93
N ALA A 11 18.09 18.51 9.20
CA ALA A 11 16.74 18.57 9.77
C ALA A 11 16.51 17.42 10.75
N VAL A 12 16.94 16.22 10.35
CA VAL A 12 16.92 15.01 11.17
C VAL A 12 17.72 15.17 12.46
N GLN A 13 18.97 15.63 12.36
CA GLN A 13 19.82 15.90 13.53
C GLN A 13 19.23 16.99 14.44
N SER A 14 18.46 17.91 13.86
CA SER A 14 17.77 18.98 14.60
C SER A 14 16.40 18.57 15.16
N GLY A 15 15.95 17.33 14.90
CA GLY A 15 14.64 16.84 15.32
C GLY A 15 13.47 17.53 14.61
N VAL A 16 13.65 17.93 13.34
CA VAL A 16 12.66 18.63 12.53
C VAL A 16 12.01 17.68 11.53
N CYS A 17 10.69 17.54 11.61
CA CYS A 17 9.83 16.79 10.69
C CYS A 17 9.37 17.73 9.56
N ILE A 18 9.41 17.29 8.30
CA ILE A 18 9.05 18.12 7.13
C ILE A 18 7.93 17.44 6.32
N ASP A 19 6.74 18.03 6.36
CA ASP A 19 5.64 17.68 5.45
C ASP A 19 5.65 18.61 4.22
N ILE A 20 5.47 18.04 3.03
CA ILE A 20 5.48 18.77 1.75
C ILE A 20 4.07 18.76 1.17
N PHE A 21 3.50 19.94 0.92
CA PHE A 21 2.24 20.12 0.20
C PHE A 21 2.54 20.75 -1.16
N ALA A 22 2.61 19.93 -2.21
CA ALA A 22 2.83 20.38 -3.58
C ALA A 22 1.49 20.64 -4.28
N VAL A 23 1.24 21.89 -4.66
CA VAL A 23 0.05 22.30 -5.43
C VAL A 23 0.54 22.80 -6.78
N THR A 24 0.45 21.95 -7.80
CA THR A 24 1.05 22.20 -9.12
C THR A 24 0.43 21.30 -10.19
N ASP A 25 0.27 21.84 -11.39
CA ASP A 25 0.05 21.11 -12.64
C ASP A 25 1.32 21.07 -13.52
N GLU A 26 2.37 21.77 -13.11
CA GLU A 26 3.70 21.80 -13.74
C GLU A 26 4.72 20.91 -13.00
N TYR A 27 5.86 20.68 -13.66
CA TYR A 27 6.99 19.94 -13.08
C TYR A 27 7.70 20.73 -11.97
N THR A 28 7.92 20.07 -10.83
CA THR A 28 8.47 20.64 -9.58
C THR A 28 9.68 19.89 -9.03
N ASP A 29 10.14 18.85 -9.71
CA ASP A 29 11.26 18.01 -9.29
C ASP A 29 11.08 17.43 -7.87
N LEU A 30 9.94 16.80 -7.62
CA LEU A 30 9.67 16.12 -6.35
C LEU A 30 10.69 15.02 -6.06
N ALA A 31 11.35 14.48 -7.09
CA ALA A 31 12.41 13.49 -6.96
C ALA A 31 13.56 13.99 -6.08
N SER A 32 13.89 15.28 -6.18
CA SER A 32 14.90 15.93 -5.33
C SER A 32 14.36 16.27 -3.93
N LEU A 33 13.09 16.68 -3.83
CA LEU A 33 12.50 17.16 -2.58
C LEU A 33 12.04 16.05 -1.63
N LYS A 34 11.69 14.87 -2.16
CA LYS A 34 11.11 13.76 -1.38
C LYS A 34 11.94 13.32 -0.18
N PHE A 35 13.27 13.45 -0.26
CA PHE A 35 14.17 13.04 0.82
C PHE A 35 13.99 13.89 2.08
N LEU A 36 13.53 15.15 1.94
CA LEU A 36 13.22 15.98 3.09
C LEU A 36 12.07 15.38 3.91
N SER A 37 11.02 14.86 3.26
CA SER A 37 9.89 14.24 3.96
C SER A 37 10.21 12.82 4.41
N ILE A 38 10.77 11.97 3.54
CA ILE A 38 11.03 10.56 3.83
C ILE A 38 12.01 10.40 5.01
N GLU A 39 13.14 11.12 5.00
CA GLU A 39 14.15 10.98 6.06
C GLU A 39 13.69 11.59 7.39
N SER A 40 12.83 12.61 7.32
CA SER A 40 12.32 13.29 8.51
C SER A 40 11.07 12.66 9.12
N GLY A 41 10.47 11.65 8.46
CA GLY A 41 9.23 11.01 8.91
C GLY A 41 7.95 11.77 8.54
N GLY A 42 8.04 12.74 7.62
CA GLY A 42 6.92 13.54 7.14
C GLY A 42 6.25 12.98 5.88
N TYR A 43 5.12 13.57 5.50
CA TYR A 43 4.32 13.19 4.34
C TYR A 43 4.58 14.10 3.12
N LEU A 44 4.38 13.54 1.93
CA LEU A 44 4.31 14.30 0.68
C LEU A 44 2.88 14.22 0.14
N PHE A 45 2.24 15.37 0.00
CA PHE A 45 0.93 15.54 -0.63
C PHE A 45 1.09 16.23 -1.99
N LEU A 46 0.36 15.74 -2.98
CA LEU A 46 0.36 16.31 -4.33
C LEU A 46 -1.07 16.62 -4.77
N TYR A 47 -1.31 17.85 -5.20
CA TYR A 47 -2.58 18.36 -5.69
C TYR A 47 -2.38 19.04 -7.03
N ALA A 48 -3.26 18.76 -7.99
CA ALA A 48 -3.18 19.37 -9.33
C ALA A 48 -3.47 20.89 -9.30
N ASN A 49 -4.39 21.33 -8.44
CA ASN A 49 -4.74 22.73 -8.25
C ASN A 49 -5.27 22.95 -6.83
N ALA A 50 -5.45 24.21 -6.41
CA ALA A 50 -5.98 24.53 -5.09
C ALA A 50 -7.51 24.40 -5.01
N ASP A 51 -8.23 24.75 -6.07
CA ASP A 51 -9.68 24.94 -6.08
C ASP A 51 -10.47 23.64 -5.88
N ASP A 52 -9.99 22.53 -6.44
CA ASP A 52 -10.62 21.20 -6.38
C ASP A 52 -9.70 20.17 -5.68
N SER A 53 -9.16 20.60 -4.54
CA SER A 53 -8.26 19.80 -3.69
C SER A 53 -8.82 19.54 -2.30
N THR A 54 -8.29 18.49 -1.68
CA THR A 54 -8.55 18.17 -0.27
C THR A 54 -7.52 18.82 0.68
N LEU A 55 -6.70 19.74 0.17
CA LEU A 55 -5.60 20.37 0.88
C LEU A 55 -6.01 20.94 2.26
N PRO A 56 -7.10 21.73 2.40
CA PRO A 56 -7.49 22.25 3.72
C PRO A 56 -7.84 21.15 4.71
N GLN A 57 -8.49 20.08 4.25
CA GLN A 57 -8.89 18.94 5.08
C GLN A 57 -7.69 18.07 5.49
N ASP A 58 -6.68 17.95 4.62
CA ASP A 58 -5.44 17.25 4.92
C ASP A 58 -4.58 18.03 5.92
N ILE A 59 -4.43 19.35 5.74
CA ILE A 59 -3.75 20.22 6.72
C ILE A 59 -4.46 20.14 8.07
N TYR A 60 -5.79 20.25 8.11
CA TYR A 60 -6.54 20.16 9.35
C TYR A 60 -6.32 18.80 10.05
N ARG A 61 -6.34 17.69 9.29
CA ARG A 61 -6.08 16.36 9.84
C ARG A 61 -4.66 16.24 10.37
N LEU A 62 -3.66 16.69 9.61
CA LEU A 62 -2.26 16.67 10.02
C LEU A 62 -2.09 17.40 11.37
N LEU A 63 -2.64 18.61 11.50
CA LEU A 63 -2.53 19.42 12.73
C LEU A 63 -3.38 18.88 13.89
N SER A 64 -4.45 18.14 13.61
CA SER A 64 -5.37 17.63 14.64
C SER A 64 -4.98 16.25 15.17
N ARG A 65 -4.11 15.51 14.47
CA ARG A 65 -3.71 14.16 14.86
C ARG A 65 -2.76 14.17 16.06
N PRO A 66 -2.86 13.15 16.93
CA PRO A 66 -1.86 12.95 17.97
C PRO A 66 -0.56 12.45 17.34
N TYR A 67 0.54 13.17 17.59
CA TYR A 67 1.88 12.79 17.16
C TYR A 67 2.73 12.25 18.31
N ALA A 68 3.54 11.26 17.98
CA ALA A 68 4.66 10.81 18.77
C ALA A 68 5.94 11.52 18.29
N PHE A 69 6.81 11.93 19.21
CA PHE A 69 8.02 12.71 18.94
C PHE A 69 9.28 12.08 19.54
N GLY A 70 10.41 12.28 18.86
CA GLY A 70 11.74 11.81 19.29
C GLY A 70 11.75 10.30 19.51
N CYS A 71 11.20 9.56 18.56
CA CYS A 71 10.90 8.16 18.69
C CYS A 71 12.12 7.30 18.36
N VAL A 72 12.28 6.20 19.09
CA VAL A 72 13.31 5.18 18.86
C VAL A 72 12.62 3.84 18.75
N LEU A 73 12.78 3.19 17.60
CA LEU A 73 12.25 1.87 17.30
C LEU A 73 13.38 0.87 17.28
N ARG A 74 13.29 -0.18 18.11
CA ARG A 74 14.24 -1.28 18.13
C ARG A 74 13.53 -2.61 17.94
N LEU A 75 13.98 -3.35 16.94
CA LEU A 75 13.56 -4.72 16.71
C LEU A 75 14.56 -5.69 17.35
N ARG A 76 14.04 -6.73 18.00
CA ARG A 76 14.84 -7.83 18.57
C ARG A 76 14.22 -9.15 18.14
N THR A 77 15.06 -10.11 17.81
CA THR A 77 14.66 -11.46 17.37
C THR A 77 15.24 -12.53 18.29
N SER A 78 14.72 -13.76 18.23
CA SER A 78 15.43 -14.92 18.78
C SER A 78 16.66 -15.26 17.93
N SER A 79 17.55 -16.11 18.43
CA SER A 79 18.90 -16.33 17.88
C SER A 79 18.99 -16.91 16.46
N ASP A 80 17.90 -17.43 15.92
CA ASP A 80 17.93 -18.17 14.64
C ASP A 80 17.76 -17.27 13.41
N PHE A 81 17.34 -16.03 13.60
CA PHE A 81 17.07 -15.08 12.52
C PHE A 81 17.29 -13.65 13.00
N GLU A 82 17.56 -12.76 12.06
CA GLU A 82 17.78 -11.34 12.33
C GLU A 82 17.03 -10.47 11.33
N PRO A 83 16.76 -9.19 11.66
CA PRO A 83 16.22 -8.25 10.70
C PRO A 83 17.21 -8.09 9.53
N GLY A 84 16.73 -8.29 8.30
CA GLY A 84 17.50 -8.00 7.09
C GLY A 84 17.37 -6.52 6.73
N ASN A 85 16.58 -6.23 5.71
CA ASN A 85 16.24 -4.89 5.29
C ASN A 85 15.09 -4.31 6.11
N SER A 86 15.20 -3.02 6.39
CA SER A 86 14.17 -2.22 7.04
C SER A 86 13.66 -1.15 6.09
N TYR A 87 12.33 -1.01 6.00
CA TYR A 87 11.66 -0.09 5.10
C TYR A 87 10.70 0.82 5.87
N GLY A 88 10.71 2.11 5.54
CA GLY A 88 9.84 3.11 6.14
C GLY A 88 10.50 4.48 6.17
N HIS A 89 9.77 5.47 6.69
CA HIS A 89 10.23 6.86 6.79
C HIS A 89 10.91 7.07 8.15
N PHE A 90 12.16 6.65 8.24
CA PHE A 90 13.02 6.77 9.41
C PHE A 90 14.47 6.89 8.96
N PHE A 91 15.36 7.21 9.90
CA PHE A 91 16.80 7.14 9.68
C PHE A 91 17.45 6.11 10.63
N PRO A 92 18.38 5.29 10.13
CA PRO A 92 19.08 4.30 10.94
C PRO A 92 20.02 4.94 11.96
N ASP A 93 20.12 4.30 13.12
CA ASP A 93 21.11 4.67 14.13
C ASP A 93 22.53 4.36 13.62
N PRO A 94 23.46 5.32 13.67
CA PRO A 94 24.82 5.13 13.14
C PRO A 94 25.69 4.22 14.01
N GLN A 95 25.29 3.91 15.25
CA GLN A 95 26.06 3.13 16.21
C GLN A 95 25.42 1.76 16.49
N TYR A 96 24.09 1.68 16.47
CA TYR A 96 23.36 0.49 16.86
C TYR A 96 22.55 -0.10 15.71
N GLU A 97 22.93 -1.32 15.31
CA GLU A 97 22.17 -2.09 14.34
C GLU A 97 20.74 -2.39 14.81
N SER A 98 19.79 -2.42 13.87
CA SER A 98 18.37 -2.64 14.13
C SER A 98 17.72 -1.61 15.08
N VAL A 99 18.34 -0.43 15.21
CA VAL A 99 17.76 0.75 15.87
C VAL A 99 17.46 1.81 14.83
N GLN A 100 16.21 2.26 14.80
CA GLN A 100 15.72 3.28 13.90
C GLN A 100 15.25 4.49 14.70
N HIS A 101 15.60 5.68 14.23
CA HIS A 101 15.13 6.93 14.79
C HIS A 101 14.04 7.51 13.91
N ILE A 102 12.98 7.96 14.56
CA ILE A 102 11.80 8.53 13.92
C ILE A 102 11.54 9.87 14.61
N ILE A 103 11.68 10.97 13.88
CA ILE A 103 11.52 12.31 14.47
C ILE A 103 10.10 12.49 14.98
N CYS A 104 9.13 12.26 14.10
CA CYS A 104 7.73 12.34 14.40
C CYS A 104 6.97 11.25 13.65
N CYS A 105 5.88 10.73 14.23
CA CYS A 105 4.96 9.87 13.51
C CYS A 105 3.55 9.92 14.11
N ASP A 106 2.54 9.71 13.26
CA ASP A 106 1.15 9.56 13.68
C ASP A 106 0.76 8.07 13.82
N SER A 107 -0.53 7.80 13.96
CA SER A 107 -1.07 6.44 14.08
C SER A 107 -1.08 5.63 12.78
N PHE A 108 -0.84 6.25 11.62
CA PHE A 108 -0.83 5.61 10.31
C PHE A 108 0.58 5.25 9.82
N ALA A 109 1.62 5.75 10.49
CA ALA A 109 3.00 5.41 10.15
C ALA A 109 3.24 3.89 10.21
N THR A 110 3.76 3.36 9.10
CA THR A 110 4.05 1.93 8.93
C THR A 110 5.55 1.73 8.72
N TYR A 111 6.09 0.71 9.39
CA TYR A 111 7.48 0.28 9.27
C TYR A 111 7.51 -1.21 8.97
N ALA A 112 8.20 -1.58 7.90
CA ALA A 112 8.27 -2.94 7.41
C ALA A 112 9.71 -3.48 7.53
N TYR A 113 9.82 -4.77 7.81
CA TYR A 113 11.09 -5.46 7.95
C TYR A 113 10.99 -6.79 7.21
N ASP A 114 12.02 -7.14 6.45
CA ASP A 114 12.25 -8.54 6.11
C ASP A 114 13.29 -9.15 7.07
N PHE A 115 13.38 -10.47 7.03
CA PHE A 115 14.19 -11.24 7.96
C PHE A 115 15.08 -12.20 7.20
N GLU A 116 16.28 -12.40 7.72
CA GLU A 116 17.26 -13.34 7.19
C GLU A 116 17.61 -14.35 8.28
N PHE A 117 17.91 -15.57 7.85
CA PHE A 117 18.39 -16.58 8.78
C PHE A 117 19.85 -16.29 9.15
N SER A 118 20.13 -16.25 10.45
CA SER A 118 21.51 -16.08 10.95
C SER A 118 22.41 -17.27 10.57
N HIS A 119 21.80 -18.42 10.27
CA HIS A 119 22.48 -19.64 9.85
C HIS A 119 21.78 -20.32 8.67
N ASN A 120 22.54 -20.90 7.74
CA ASN A 120 22.01 -21.62 6.57
C ASN A 120 21.11 -22.82 6.92
N ASN A 121 21.17 -23.31 8.16
CA ASN A 121 20.36 -24.42 8.64
C ASN A 121 18.92 -24.02 9.00
N GLY A 122 18.59 -22.71 8.96
CA GLY A 122 17.29 -22.18 9.33
C GLY A 122 16.91 -22.45 10.78
N PHE A 123 15.60 -22.54 11.05
CA PHE A 123 15.10 -22.91 12.38
C PHE A 123 15.40 -24.39 12.69
N SER A 124 16.05 -24.67 13.82
CA SER A 124 16.30 -26.04 14.25
C SER A 124 15.00 -26.74 14.69
N ARG A 125 14.91 -28.07 14.54
CA ARG A 125 13.69 -28.82 14.96
C ARG A 125 13.41 -28.79 16.48
N HIS A 126 14.40 -28.39 17.27
CA HIS A 126 14.30 -28.26 18.72
C HIS A 126 14.43 -26.80 19.19
N THR A 127 14.34 -25.83 18.27
CA THR A 127 14.45 -24.41 18.64
C THR A 127 13.28 -23.98 19.50
N ASP A 128 13.61 -23.04 20.38
CA ASP A 128 12.63 -22.17 20.99
C ASP A 128 11.79 -21.51 19.88
N PRO A 129 10.53 -21.17 20.17
CA PRO A 129 9.66 -20.50 19.22
C PRO A 129 10.33 -19.23 18.67
N ALA A 130 10.12 -18.93 17.39
CA ALA A 130 10.66 -17.72 16.78
C ALA A 130 10.00 -16.49 17.42
N VAL A 131 10.78 -15.66 18.11
CA VAL A 131 10.26 -14.49 18.83
C VAL A 131 10.70 -13.21 18.12
N VAL A 132 9.76 -12.30 17.95
CA VAL A 132 10.03 -10.91 17.54
C VAL A 132 9.55 -9.99 18.65
N GLN A 133 10.42 -9.14 19.17
CA GLN A 133 10.08 -8.10 20.14
C GLN A 133 10.33 -6.72 19.53
N ILE A 134 9.26 -5.93 19.50
CA ILE A 134 9.26 -4.54 19.05
C ILE A 134 9.27 -3.66 20.29
N ALA A 135 10.31 -2.84 20.46
CA ALA A 135 10.40 -1.83 21.50
C ALA A 135 10.36 -0.44 20.86
N PHE A 136 9.30 0.32 21.13
CA PHE A 136 9.07 1.65 20.58
C PHE A 136 9.01 2.69 21.70
N GLN A 137 10.07 3.47 21.84
CA GLN A 137 10.15 4.58 22.79
C GLN A 137 9.73 5.87 22.09
N TYR A 138 8.91 6.69 22.74
CA TYR A 138 8.46 7.96 22.16
C TYR A 138 8.04 8.96 23.23
N SER A 139 7.92 10.23 22.84
CA SER A 139 7.30 11.27 23.67
C SER A 139 5.96 11.69 23.06
N VAL A 140 4.94 11.93 23.88
CA VAL A 140 3.65 12.43 23.42
C VAL A 140 3.22 13.64 24.25
N ILE A 141 2.59 14.61 23.59
CA ILE A 141 1.98 15.76 24.24
C ILE A 141 0.56 15.38 24.64
N GLU A 142 0.25 15.40 25.94
CA GLU A 142 -1.09 15.10 26.44
C GLU A 142 -1.67 16.29 27.20
N PRO A 143 -2.98 16.56 27.07
CA PRO A 143 -3.68 17.48 27.96
C PRO A 143 -3.48 17.05 29.42
N ALA A 144 -2.96 17.95 30.24
CA ALA A 144 -2.87 17.75 31.67
C ALA A 144 -4.28 17.81 32.25
N LYS A 145 -4.76 16.70 32.82
CA LYS A 145 -6.00 16.71 33.59
C LYS A 145 -5.74 17.51 34.86
N GLU A 146 -6.43 18.65 35.02
CA GLU A 146 -6.54 19.29 36.32
C GLU A 146 -7.34 18.35 37.23
N THR A 147 -6.70 17.76 38.23
CA THR A 147 -7.40 17.21 39.38
C THR A 147 -7.99 18.39 40.15
N SER A 148 -9.24 18.73 39.85
CA SER A 148 -9.98 19.81 40.49
C SER A 148 -10.19 19.52 41.97
N GLY A 149 -9.39 20.18 42.81
CA GLY A 149 -9.84 20.71 44.09
C GLY A 149 -10.13 22.20 43.88
N ASP A 150 -11.36 22.59 44.21
CA ASP A 150 -11.94 23.95 44.23
C ASP A 150 -12.51 24.57 42.95
N GLY A 151 -13.82 24.81 43.02
CA GLY A 151 -14.68 25.34 41.98
C GLY A 151 -14.57 26.85 41.83
N SER A 152 -13.75 27.29 40.90
CA SER A 152 -13.94 28.60 40.26
C SER A 152 -13.92 28.43 38.75
N GLN A 153 -15.01 28.88 38.12
CA GLN A 153 -15.14 28.96 36.67
C GLN A 153 -14.14 29.99 36.14
N SER A 154 -12.93 29.53 35.83
CA SER A 154 -11.97 30.28 35.03
C SER A 154 -11.68 29.51 33.75
N SER A 155 -11.54 30.24 32.65
CA SER A 155 -11.32 29.73 31.29
C SER A 155 -10.38 28.53 31.29
N ALA A 156 -10.83 27.39 30.75
CA ALA A 156 -10.05 26.15 30.73
C ALA A 156 -8.66 26.41 30.11
N SER A 157 -7.65 26.56 30.96
CA SER A 157 -6.26 26.66 30.54
C SER A 157 -5.85 25.27 30.09
N TYR A 158 -5.75 25.05 28.77
CA TYR A 158 -5.19 23.81 28.23
C TYR A 158 -3.71 23.72 28.62
N LYS A 159 -3.43 23.17 29.80
CA LYS A 159 -2.08 22.85 30.21
C LYS A 159 -1.70 21.56 29.52
N PHE A 160 -0.64 21.56 28.75
CA PHE A 160 -0.11 20.35 28.11
C PHE A 160 1.09 19.81 28.91
N SER A 161 1.25 18.49 28.89
CA SER A 161 2.40 17.81 29.51
C SER A 161 3.06 16.88 28.51
N LEU A 162 4.39 16.89 28.48
CA LEU A 162 5.18 15.95 27.70
C LEU A 162 5.36 14.66 28.51
N LYS A 163 5.00 13.51 27.93
CA LYS A 163 5.21 12.20 28.57
C LYS A 163 6.05 11.30 27.68
N ARG A 164 7.17 10.81 28.23
CA ARG A 164 7.98 9.74 27.61
C ARG A 164 7.34 8.39 27.89
N ARG A 165 7.19 7.56 26.86
CA ARG A 165 6.58 6.23 26.92
C ARG A 165 7.47 5.20 26.23
N LEU A 166 7.32 3.94 26.65
CA LEU A 166 7.89 2.78 25.99
C LEU A 166 6.74 1.80 25.71
N ARG A 167 6.47 1.54 24.44
CA ARG A 167 5.52 0.51 24.00
C ARG A 167 6.32 -0.73 23.61
N ILE A 168 5.95 -1.87 24.16
CA ILE A 168 6.59 -3.15 23.85
C ILE A 168 5.53 -4.08 23.29
N ARG A 169 5.85 -4.73 22.17
CA ARG A 169 5.03 -5.81 21.59
C ARG A 169 5.94 -7.01 21.35
N THR A 170 5.62 -8.13 22.00
CA THR A 170 6.32 -9.40 21.78
C THR A 170 5.38 -10.32 21.01
N LEU A 171 5.87 -10.85 19.90
CA LEU A 171 5.19 -11.78 19.02
C LEU A 171 5.98 -13.08 18.97
N GLN A 172 5.26 -14.20 18.92
CA GLN A 172 5.84 -15.53 18.95
C GLN A 172 5.24 -16.33 17.80
N TYR A 173 6.10 -16.92 16.99
CA TYR A 173 5.76 -17.69 15.80
C TYR A 173 6.30 -19.11 15.93
N ARG A 174 5.55 -20.07 15.41
CA ARG A 174 6.00 -21.46 15.31
C ARG A 174 6.68 -21.65 13.96
N PRO A 175 7.93 -22.13 13.89
CA PRO A 175 8.55 -22.53 12.64
C PRO A 175 7.70 -23.57 11.89
N ALA A 176 7.54 -23.38 10.59
CA ALA A 176 6.83 -24.32 9.72
C ALA A 176 7.64 -25.61 9.54
N ARG A 177 6.96 -26.75 9.45
CA ARG A 177 7.62 -28.07 9.30
C ARG A 177 7.71 -28.54 7.85
N ASN A 178 6.91 -27.97 6.99
CA ASN A 178 6.81 -28.26 5.57
C ASN A 178 6.38 -26.97 4.84
N ILE A 179 6.53 -26.98 3.53
CA ILE A 179 6.22 -25.82 2.68
C ILE A 179 4.71 -25.50 2.63
N SER A 180 3.84 -26.50 2.80
CA SER A 180 2.38 -26.28 2.83
C SER A 180 1.98 -25.41 4.02
N GLU A 181 2.55 -25.67 5.22
CA GLU A 181 2.37 -24.81 6.40
C GLU A 181 2.85 -23.37 6.16
N ILE A 182 3.86 -23.17 5.32
CA ILE A 182 4.32 -21.82 4.93
C ILE A 182 3.25 -21.16 4.06
N TYR A 183 2.83 -21.81 2.98
CA TYR A 183 1.81 -21.28 2.06
C TYR A 183 0.49 -20.97 2.77
N ASP A 184 0.03 -21.84 3.67
CA ASP A 184 -1.21 -21.64 4.43
C ASP A 184 -1.12 -20.47 5.43
N SER A 185 0.09 -19.99 5.75
CA SER A 185 0.33 -18.89 6.68
C SER A 185 0.61 -17.55 6.00
N VAL A 186 0.63 -17.49 4.67
CA VAL A 186 0.92 -16.27 3.92
C VAL A 186 -0.19 -15.25 4.08
N ASP A 187 0.21 -14.00 4.35
CA ASP A 187 -0.64 -12.82 4.21
C ASP A 187 -0.30 -12.12 2.87
N PRO A 188 -1.21 -12.14 1.88
CA PRO A 188 -0.93 -11.60 0.55
C PRO A 188 -0.73 -10.07 0.56
N GLU A 189 -1.36 -9.33 1.48
CA GLU A 189 -1.21 -7.88 1.57
C GLU A 189 0.17 -7.51 2.13
N VAL A 190 0.68 -8.29 3.10
CA VAL A 190 2.04 -8.11 3.63
C VAL A 190 3.09 -8.46 2.59
N VAL A 191 2.88 -9.55 1.82
CA VAL A 191 3.77 -9.91 0.70
C VAL A 191 3.83 -8.80 -0.33
N LEU A 192 2.67 -8.26 -0.74
CA LEU A 192 2.61 -7.12 -1.64
C LEU A 192 3.36 -5.92 -1.06
N HIS A 193 3.19 -5.63 0.23
CA HIS A 193 3.83 -4.50 0.88
C HIS A 193 5.36 -4.58 0.82
N ILE A 194 5.95 -5.73 1.15
CA ILE A 194 7.41 -5.93 1.03
C ILE A 194 7.85 -5.89 -0.44
N LEU A 195 7.09 -6.49 -1.34
CA LEU A 195 7.40 -6.49 -2.77
C LEU A 195 7.45 -5.06 -3.33
N VAL A 196 6.48 -4.21 -2.99
CA VAL A 196 6.44 -2.80 -3.42
C VAL A 196 7.66 -2.03 -2.95
N HIS A 197 8.11 -2.22 -1.70
CA HIS A 197 9.34 -1.58 -1.21
C HIS A 197 10.58 -2.00 -2.00
N LYS A 198 10.77 -3.31 -2.20
CA LYS A 198 11.91 -3.85 -2.99
C LYS A 198 11.92 -3.29 -4.41
N VAL A 199 10.74 -3.19 -5.01
CA VAL A 199 10.57 -2.72 -6.38
C VAL A 199 10.77 -1.22 -6.51
N ILE A 200 10.36 -0.43 -5.52
CA ILE A 200 10.67 1.00 -5.47
C ILE A 200 12.18 1.20 -5.43
N LEU A 201 12.91 0.44 -4.61
CA LEU A 201 14.37 0.51 -4.54
C LEU A 201 15.02 0.11 -5.87
N GLU A 202 14.58 -1.01 -6.47
CA GLU A 202 15.06 -1.46 -7.77
C GLU A 202 14.79 -0.42 -8.88
N CYS A 203 13.62 0.22 -8.87
CA CYS A 203 13.28 1.28 -9.81
C CYS A 203 14.16 2.52 -9.65
N VAL A 204 14.57 2.84 -8.43
CA VAL A 204 15.46 3.98 -8.13
C VAL A 204 16.89 3.66 -8.57
N ASP A 205 17.35 2.42 -8.41
CA ASP A 205 18.71 2.00 -8.73
C ASP A 205 18.90 1.69 -10.24
N LYS A 206 18.06 0.81 -10.79
CA LYS A 206 18.21 0.25 -12.15
C LYS A 206 17.14 0.71 -13.13
N GLY A 207 16.13 1.44 -12.66
CA GLY A 207 15.06 2.01 -13.49
C GLY A 207 13.79 1.15 -13.55
N VAL A 208 12.71 1.76 -14.02
CA VAL A 208 11.36 1.16 -14.00
C VAL A 208 11.26 -0.14 -14.80
N ARG A 209 12.00 -0.26 -15.92
CA ARG A 209 12.00 -1.50 -16.74
C ARG A 209 12.50 -2.70 -15.94
N GLU A 210 13.56 -2.51 -15.15
CA GLU A 210 14.10 -3.58 -14.31
C GLU A 210 13.17 -3.90 -13.14
N GLY A 211 12.59 -2.89 -12.48
CA GLY A 211 11.58 -3.12 -11.44
C GLY A 211 10.38 -3.93 -11.93
N ARG A 212 9.89 -3.68 -13.16
CA ARG A 212 8.84 -4.50 -13.79
C ARG A 212 9.29 -5.94 -14.01
N HIS A 213 10.50 -6.12 -14.54
CA HIS A 213 11.08 -7.44 -14.79
C HIS A 213 11.21 -8.24 -13.49
N GLN A 214 11.75 -7.62 -12.43
CA GLN A 214 11.91 -8.23 -11.11
C GLN A 214 10.57 -8.71 -10.51
N VAL A 215 9.51 -7.90 -10.58
CA VAL A 215 8.18 -8.29 -10.09
C VAL A 215 7.62 -9.49 -10.85
N HIS A 216 7.74 -9.46 -12.18
CA HIS A 216 7.26 -10.54 -13.02
C HIS A 216 8.05 -11.84 -12.74
N ALA A 217 9.38 -11.75 -12.71
CA ALA A 217 10.27 -12.87 -12.41
C ALA A 217 10.01 -13.46 -11.02
N TRP A 218 9.75 -12.62 -10.02
CA TRP A 218 9.40 -13.06 -8.67
C TRP A 218 8.12 -13.92 -8.65
N LEU A 219 7.05 -13.48 -9.34
CA LEU A 219 5.81 -14.26 -9.40
C LEU A 219 6.01 -15.56 -10.18
N SER A 220 6.74 -15.53 -11.30
CA SER A 220 7.06 -16.72 -12.08
C SER A 220 7.87 -17.73 -11.26
N LEU A 221 8.83 -17.28 -10.46
CA LEU A 221 9.58 -18.14 -9.55
C LEU A 221 8.68 -18.75 -8.46
N LEU A 222 7.79 -17.95 -7.86
CA LEU A 222 6.82 -18.45 -6.88
C LEU A 222 5.92 -19.54 -7.49
N ALA A 223 5.38 -19.29 -8.69
CA ALA A 223 4.56 -20.25 -9.41
C ALA A 223 5.36 -21.54 -9.74
N ALA A 224 6.60 -21.41 -10.20
CA ALA A 224 7.47 -22.55 -10.48
C ALA A 224 7.69 -23.42 -9.23
N ARG A 225 8.07 -22.81 -8.11
CA ARG A 225 8.31 -23.51 -6.83
C ARG A 225 7.05 -24.16 -6.27
N TYR A 226 5.90 -23.48 -6.36
CA TYR A 226 4.63 -24.05 -5.95
C TYR A 226 4.26 -25.29 -6.77
N ASN A 227 4.44 -25.25 -8.10
CA ASN A 227 4.12 -26.37 -8.97
C ASN A 227 5.10 -27.55 -8.80
N GLN A 228 6.37 -27.30 -8.51
CA GLN A 228 7.35 -28.35 -8.18
C GLN A 228 6.98 -29.11 -6.90
N VAL A 229 6.36 -28.43 -5.93
CA VAL A 229 5.89 -29.07 -4.68
C VAL A 229 4.65 -29.92 -4.93
N LEU A 230 3.74 -29.46 -5.79
CA LEU A 230 2.50 -30.18 -6.13
C LEU A 230 2.71 -31.36 -7.07
N SER A 231 3.64 -31.22 -8.01
CA SER A 231 3.87 -32.20 -9.06
C SER A 231 5.07 -33.07 -8.70
N SER A 232 4.81 -34.30 -8.28
CA SER A 232 5.86 -35.33 -8.16
C SER A 232 6.30 -35.91 -9.51
N ASP A 233 5.66 -35.51 -10.61
CA ASP A 233 5.76 -36.18 -11.91
C ASP A 233 6.32 -35.26 -13.01
N VAL A 234 7.48 -35.65 -13.55
CA VAL A 234 8.38 -34.86 -14.44
C VAL A 234 7.81 -34.59 -15.84
N ARG A 235 6.63 -35.14 -16.17
CA ARG A 235 6.02 -35.08 -17.51
C ARG A 235 4.80 -34.17 -17.60
N THR A 236 4.58 -33.32 -16.59
CA THR A 236 3.43 -32.40 -16.61
C THR A 236 3.60 -31.41 -17.76
N PRO A 237 2.64 -31.35 -18.71
CA PRO A 237 2.73 -30.41 -19.83
C PRO A 237 2.72 -28.97 -19.31
N LEU A 238 3.37 -28.03 -20.02
CA LEU A 238 3.39 -26.61 -19.64
C LEU A 238 1.98 -26.02 -19.38
N SER A 239 0.96 -26.52 -20.08
CA SER A 239 -0.45 -26.14 -19.89
C SER A 239 -1.06 -26.56 -18.54
N SER A 240 -0.37 -27.41 -17.76
CA SER A 240 -0.82 -27.88 -16.44
C SER A 240 -0.26 -27.07 -15.26
N ILE A 241 0.62 -26.10 -15.51
CA ILE A 241 1.18 -25.25 -14.47
C ILE A 241 0.04 -24.39 -13.87
N ASP A 242 -0.22 -24.63 -12.59
CA ASP A 242 -1.19 -23.90 -11.79
C ASP A 242 -0.59 -22.55 -11.37
N ILE A 243 -1.03 -21.49 -12.06
CA ILE A 243 -0.70 -20.10 -11.76
C ILE A 243 -1.76 -19.40 -10.90
N ASP A 244 -2.90 -20.05 -10.68
CA ASP A 244 -3.99 -19.52 -9.87
C ASP A 244 -3.86 -19.92 -8.41
N PHE A 245 -2.89 -20.77 -8.09
CA PHE A 245 -2.71 -21.35 -6.76
C PHE A 245 -4.02 -21.99 -6.27
N SER A 246 -4.63 -22.81 -7.13
CA SER A 246 -5.96 -23.41 -6.93
C SER A 246 -6.09 -24.19 -5.63
N GLN A 247 -4.99 -24.76 -5.12
CA GLN A 247 -4.94 -25.54 -3.87
C GLN A 247 -4.57 -24.71 -2.64
N CYS A 248 -4.21 -23.42 -2.78
CA CYS A 248 -3.79 -22.56 -1.68
C CYS A 248 -4.50 -21.20 -1.72
N PRO A 249 -5.64 -21.03 -1.00
CA PRO A 249 -6.44 -19.81 -0.98
C PRO A 249 -5.65 -18.52 -0.67
N GLN A 250 -4.65 -18.61 0.20
CA GLN A 250 -3.82 -17.50 0.67
C GLN A 250 -2.98 -16.88 -0.46
N LEU A 251 -2.64 -17.67 -1.48
CA LEU A 251 -1.83 -17.22 -2.62
C LEU A 251 -2.67 -16.77 -3.82
N GLN A 252 -3.96 -17.09 -3.87
CA GLN A 252 -4.83 -16.85 -5.04
C GLN A 252 -4.92 -15.37 -5.43
N THR A 253 -4.80 -14.46 -4.46
CA THR A 253 -4.86 -13.01 -4.70
C THR A 253 -3.53 -12.44 -5.21
N ILE A 254 -2.41 -13.13 -5.01
CA ILE A 254 -1.06 -12.63 -5.34
C ILE A 254 -0.91 -12.32 -6.85
N PRO A 255 -1.28 -13.21 -7.80
CA PRO A 255 -1.21 -12.90 -9.23
C PRO A 255 -1.95 -11.61 -9.60
N GLN A 256 -3.13 -11.39 -9.01
CA GLN A 256 -3.96 -10.22 -9.27
C GLN A 256 -3.32 -8.94 -8.72
N LEU A 257 -2.77 -8.98 -7.50
CA LEU A 257 -2.06 -7.83 -6.91
C LEU A 257 -0.79 -7.49 -7.68
N VAL A 258 -0.03 -8.50 -8.12
CA VAL A 258 1.16 -8.31 -8.95
C VAL A 258 0.80 -7.68 -10.30
N PHE A 259 -0.24 -8.18 -10.95
CA PHE A 259 -0.74 -7.62 -12.21
C PHE A 259 -1.16 -6.15 -12.03
N ALA A 260 -1.90 -5.84 -10.96
CA ALA A 260 -2.32 -4.48 -10.66
C ALA A 260 -1.14 -3.55 -10.35
N LEU A 261 -0.12 -4.05 -9.64
CA LEU A 261 1.13 -3.33 -9.41
C LEU A 261 1.84 -3.00 -10.73
N LEU A 262 1.89 -3.94 -11.68
CA LEU A 262 2.45 -3.71 -13.02
C LEU A 262 1.64 -2.69 -13.84
N ARG A 263 0.34 -2.55 -13.59
CA ARG A 263 -0.52 -1.51 -14.20
C ARG A 263 -0.50 -0.17 -13.46
N SER A 264 0.00 -0.16 -12.22
CA SER A 264 0.10 1.05 -11.42
C SER A 264 0.94 2.12 -12.13
N PRO A 265 0.57 3.41 -12.05
CA PRO A 265 1.42 4.50 -12.52
C PRO A 265 2.83 4.50 -11.88
N LEU A 266 3.02 3.79 -10.76
CA LEU A 266 4.34 3.53 -10.17
C LEU A 266 5.28 2.79 -11.14
N LEU A 267 4.77 1.81 -11.89
CA LEU A 267 5.54 0.92 -12.76
C LEU A 267 5.24 1.06 -14.25
N ARG A 268 4.26 1.88 -14.63
CA ARG A 268 4.04 2.26 -16.04
C ARG A 268 5.28 2.92 -16.64
N LEU A 269 5.59 2.63 -17.90
CA LEU A 269 6.77 3.18 -18.55
C LEU A 269 6.62 4.69 -18.77
N HIS A 270 7.73 5.43 -18.87
CA HIS A 270 7.65 6.88 -19.08
C HIS A 270 6.99 7.26 -20.41
N GLU A 271 7.17 6.40 -21.42
CA GLU A 271 6.56 6.50 -22.75
C GLU A 271 5.01 6.47 -22.69
N GLU A 272 4.43 5.95 -21.61
CA GLU A 272 2.98 5.88 -21.36
C GLU A 272 2.40 7.16 -20.70
N GLY A 273 3.16 8.25 -20.66
CA GLY A 273 2.65 9.58 -20.29
C GLY A 273 2.46 9.83 -18.78
N VAL A 274 3.11 9.05 -17.91
CA VAL A 274 3.04 9.29 -16.46
C VAL A 274 3.92 10.47 -16.05
N HIS A 275 3.30 11.50 -15.45
CA HIS A 275 4.02 12.65 -14.91
C HIS A 275 5.08 12.22 -13.88
N PRO A 276 6.34 12.68 -13.99
CA PRO A 276 7.43 12.23 -13.11
C PRO A 276 7.14 12.53 -11.63
N ASP A 277 6.62 13.71 -11.30
CA ASP A 277 6.30 14.06 -9.91
C ASP A 277 5.16 13.22 -9.34
N TYR A 278 4.20 12.80 -10.17
CA TYR A 278 3.12 11.93 -9.72
C TYR A 278 3.66 10.55 -9.34
N ARG A 279 4.63 10.04 -10.10
CA ARG A 279 5.32 8.79 -9.75
C ARG A 279 6.08 8.91 -8.44
N ILE A 280 6.77 10.03 -8.22
CA ILE A 280 7.48 10.28 -6.96
C ILE A 280 6.50 10.36 -5.79
N TYR A 281 5.38 11.06 -5.96
CA TYR A 281 4.31 11.06 -4.97
C TYR A 281 3.83 9.65 -4.64
N LEU A 282 3.60 8.78 -5.63
CA LEU A 282 3.23 7.39 -5.39
C LEU A 282 4.31 6.59 -4.65
N GLN A 283 5.60 6.80 -4.94
CA GLN A 283 6.70 6.18 -4.19
C GLN A 283 6.63 6.58 -2.70
N CYS A 284 6.47 7.87 -2.41
CA CYS A 284 6.37 8.38 -1.04
C CYS A 284 5.10 7.86 -0.33
N LEU A 285 3.96 7.87 -1.02
CA LEU A 285 2.70 7.40 -0.46
C LEU A 285 2.77 5.91 -0.16
N PHE A 286 3.08 5.09 -1.16
CA PHE A 286 3.02 3.62 -1.02
C PHE A 286 4.02 3.09 0.00
N SER A 287 5.18 3.75 0.16
CA SER A 287 6.15 3.39 1.20
C SER A 287 5.69 3.72 2.63
N ALA A 288 4.67 4.59 2.79
CA ALA A 288 4.14 4.97 4.10
C ALA A 288 2.86 4.22 4.50
N LEU A 289 2.15 3.60 3.55
CA LEU A 289 0.85 2.96 3.79
C LEU A 289 0.96 1.62 4.50
N GLU A 290 0.02 1.31 5.38
CA GLU A 290 -0.15 -0.04 5.91
C GLU A 290 -0.57 -1.04 4.81
N PRO A 291 -0.36 -2.36 5.00
CA PRO A 291 -0.62 -3.37 3.96
C PRO A 291 -2.01 -3.30 3.32
N SER A 292 -3.08 -3.15 4.11
CA SER A 292 -4.46 -3.11 3.62
C SER A 292 -4.83 -1.83 2.88
N SER A 293 -4.16 -0.73 3.23
CA SER A 293 -4.30 0.56 2.54
C SER A 293 -3.52 0.56 1.23
N LEU A 294 -2.33 -0.03 1.23
CA LEU A 294 -1.51 -0.20 0.02
C LEU A 294 -2.15 -1.15 -0.99
N ALA A 295 -2.63 -2.32 -0.54
CA ALA A 295 -3.31 -3.29 -1.40
C ALA A 295 -4.52 -2.66 -2.09
N LYS A 296 -5.27 -1.82 -1.37
CA LYS A 296 -6.39 -1.05 -1.90
C LYS A 296 -5.96 0.06 -2.88
N ALA A 297 -4.83 0.73 -2.63
CA ALA A 297 -4.30 1.75 -3.52
C ALA A 297 -3.79 1.15 -4.85
N ILE A 298 -3.34 -0.12 -4.82
CA ILE A 298 -2.85 -0.86 -6.00
C ILE A 298 -4.01 -1.55 -6.73
N TYR A 299 -4.87 -2.27 -6.01
CA TYR A 299 -6.07 -2.92 -6.54
C TYR A 299 -7.31 -2.32 -5.84
N PRO A 300 -7.96 -1.32 -6.46
CA PRO A 300 -9.15 -0.67 -5.92
C PRO A 300 -10.29 -1.63 -5.57
N VAL A 301 -11.15 -1.21 -4.65
CA VAL A 301 -12.33 -2.00 -4.24
C VAL A 301 -13.57 -1.44 -4.91
N LEU A 302 -14.28 -2.28 -5.66
CA LEU A 302 -15.53 -1.93 -6.32
C LEU A 302 -16.72 -2.55 -5.57
N ILE A 303 -17.56 -1.70 -4.98
CA ILE A 303 -18.75 -2.08 -4.21
C ILE A 303 -19.98 -1.72 -5.04
N SER A 304 -21.03 -2.54 -5.01
CA SER A 304 -22.30 -2.23 -5.69
C SER A 304 -23.45 -2.02 -4.72
N TYR A 305 -24.40 -1.21 -5.15
CA TYR A 305 -25.58 -0.81 -4.40
C TYR A 305 -26.81 -0.97 -5.29
N SER A 306 -27.82 -1.65 -4.77
CA SER A 306 -29.15 -1.78 -5.41
C SER A 306 -29.98 -0.51 -5.29
N SER A 307 -29.72 0.28 -4.25
CA SER A 307 -30.22 1.64 -4.04
C SER A 307 -29.24 2.38 -3.11
N PRO A 308 -29.32 3.73 -2.97
CA PRO A 308 -28.41 4.47 -2.09
C PRO A 308 -28.37 3.98 -0.63
N ASP A 309 -29.41 3.29 -0.18
CA ASP A 309 -29.55 2.75 1.18
C ASP A 309 -29.32 1.24 1.31
N LYS A 310 -29.08 0.54 0.19
CA LYS A 310 -28.95 -0.93 0.19
C LYS A 310 -27.79 -1.40 -0.66
N GLN A 311 -26.71 -1.79 0.02
CA GLN A 311 -25.57 -2.47 -0.58
C GLN A 311 -26.01 -3.80 -1.19
N ALA A 312 -25.57 -4.07 -2.44
CA ALA A 312 -25.87 -5.30 -3.17
C ALA A 312 -24.73 -6.31 -3.01
N PHE A 313 -23.51 -5.92 -3.38
CA PHE A 313 -22.34 -6.81 -3.33
C PHE A 313 -21.08 -6.06 -2.85
N PRO A 314 -20.30 -6.65 -1.91
CA PRO A 314 -19.20 -5.96 -1.23
C PRO A 314 -17.90 -5.82 -2.02
N ARG A 315 -17.66 -6.64 -3.04
CA ARG A 315 -16.41 -6.58 -3.81
C ARG A 315 -16.55 -7.26 -5.17
N HIS A 316 -16.58 -6.47 -6.23
CA HIS A 316 -16.51 -6.94 -7.61
C HIS A 316 -15.07 -7.03 -8.10
N THR A 317 -14.85 -7.79 -9.18
CA THR A 317 -13.63 -7.65 -9.97
C THR A 317 -13.65 -6.33 -10.74
N LEU A 318 -12.47 -5.81 -11.09
CA LEU A 318 -12.32 -4.55 -11.79
C LEU A 318 -12.42 -4.74 -13.31
N SER A 319 -13.54 -5.34 -13.75
CA SER A 319 -13.85 -5.63 -15.16
C SER A 319 -15.21 -5.07 -15.58
N ARG A 320 -15.38 -4.77 -16.86
CA ARG A 320 -16.68 -4.36 -17.43
C ARG A 320 -17.71 -5.48 -17.33
N ALA A 321 -17.27 -6.73 -17.45
CA ALA A 321 -18.12 -7.90 -17.27
C ALA A 321 -18.77 -7.92 -15.87
N ALA A 322 -18.02 -7.59 -14.81
CA ALA A 322 -18.56 -7.53 -13.46
C ALA A 322 -19.65 -6.46 -13.31
N LEU A 323 -19.49 -5.30 -13.95
CA LEU A 323 -20.50 -4.24 -13.95
C LEU A 323 -21.80 -4.73 -14.60
N ILE A 324 -21.69 -5.33 -15.80
CA ILE A 324 -22.84 -5.83 -16.57
C ILE A 324 -23.56 -6.94 -15.82
N MET A 325 -22.82 -7.92 -15.29
CA MET A 325 -23.38 -9.08 -14.59
C MET A 325 -23.99 -8.74 -13.24
N SER A 326 -23.54 -7.66 -12.59
CA SER A 326 -24.05 -7.27 -11.27
C SER A 326 -25.47 -6.70 -11.32
N GLU A 327 -25.92 -6.25 -12.50
CA GLU A 327 -27.20 -5.55 -12.73
C GLU A 327 -27.48 -4.40 -11.74
N SER A 328 -26.44 -3.90 -11.08
CA SER A 328 -26.58 -2.90 -10.02
C SER A 328 -26.57 -1.49 -10.60
N PRO A 329 -27.45 -0.60 -10.14
CA PRO A 329 -27.55 0.76 -10.67
C PRO A 329 -26.42 1.67 -10.16
N ILE A 330 -25.82 1.38 -9.01
CA ILE A 330 -24.87 2.29 -8.35
C ILE A 330 -23.63 1.51 -7.92
N PHE A 331 -22.47 2.09 -8.15
CA PHE A 331 -21.17 1.56 -7.77
C PHE A 331 -20.37 2.57 -6.96
N LEU A 332 -19.68 2.10 -5.93
CA LEU A 332 -18.68 2.86 -5.18
C LEU A 332 -17.33 2.22 -5.44
N LEU A 333 -16.46 2.94 -6.14
CA LEU A 333 -15.08 2.55 -6.38
C LEU A 333 -14.17 3.28 -5.38
N ASP A 334 -13.44 2.49 -4.60
CA ASP A 334 -12.50 2.97 -3.59
C ASP A 334 -11.05 2.70 -4.01
N THR A 335 -10.36 3.76 -4.41
CA THR A 335 -8.98 3.73 -4.95
C THR A 335 -7.95 4.22 -3.94
N PHE A 336 -8.33 4.31 -2.66
CA PHE A 336 -7.56 4.95 -1.59
C PHE A 336 -7.40 6.48 -1.69
N THR A 337 -6.92 7.02 -2.81
CA THR A 337 -6.79 8.48 -3.02
C THR A 337 -8.07 9.13 -3.53
N ASN A 338 -8.93 8.36 -4.23
CA ASN A 338 -10.23 8.80 -4.71
C ASN A 338 -11.34 7.83 -4.30
N LEU A 339 -12.52 8.38 -4.02
CA LEU A 339 -13.78 7.69 -3.90
C LEU A 339 -14.65 8.11 -5.08
N ILE A 340 -14.99 7.19 -5.98
CA ILE A 340 -15.79 7.48 -7.16
C ILE A 340 -17.13 6.78 -7.01
N VAL A 341 -18.21 7.55 -7.00
CA VAL A 341 -19.58 7.04 -7.02
C VAL A 341 -20.09 7.12 -8.45
N TYR A 342 -20.26 5.96 -9.07
CA TYR A 342 -20.70 5.83 -10.44
C TYR A 342 -22.15 5.31 -10.48
N TYR A 343 -23.04 6.08 -11.10
CA TYR A 343 -24.39 5.63 -11.43
C TYR A 343 -24.35 5.07 -12.85
N SER A 344 -24.83 3.84 -13.04
CA SER A 344 -24.91 3.21 -14.36
C SER A 344 -25.78 4.04 -15.30
N SER A 345 -25.51 3.99 -16.61
CA SER A 345 -26.40 4.54 -17.64
C SER A 345 -27.77 3.86 -17.68
N THR A 346 -27.89 2.67 -17.08
CA THR A 346 -29.15 1.94 -16.89
C THR A 346 -29.79 2.17 -15.52
N ALA A 347 -29.22 3.06 -14.69
CA ALA A 347 -29.78 3.36 -13.38
C ALA A 347 -31.18 3.98 -13.52
N ASP A 348 -32.08 3.62 -12.60
CA ASP A 348 -33.42 4.18 -12.55
C ASP A 348 -33.33 5.71 -12.35
N PRO A 349 -33.91 6.54 -13.25
CA PRO A 349 -33.85 8.00 -13.14
C PRO A 349 -34.57 8.54 -11.90
N SER A 350 -35.36 7.73 -11.20
CA SER A 350 -35.93 8.09 -9.90
C SER A 350 -34.90 8.10 -8.78
N PHE A 351 -33.71 7.50 -8.96
CA PHE A 351 -32.69 7.54 -7.94
C PHE A 351 -32.10 8.96 -7.81
N PRO A 352 -32.02 9.49 -6.58
CA PRO A 352 -31.43 10.80 -6.33
C PRO A 352 -29.95 10.82 -6.72
N PHE A 353 -29.58 11.80 -7.55
CA PHE A 353 -28.20 12.12 -7.91
C PHE A 353 -27.92 13.61 -7.63
N PRO A 354 -26.91 13.95 -6.81
CA PRO A 354 -26.04 13.06 -6.04
C PRO A 354 -26.81 12.33 -4.90
N PRO A 355 -26.25 11.24 -4.33
CA PRO A 355 -26.92 10.47 -3.29
C PRO A 355 -27.22 11.30 -2.03
N PRO A 356 -28.38 11.08 -1.37
CA PRO A 356 -28.83 11.79 -0.17
C PRO A 356 -27.81 11.72 0.97
N ARG A 357 -27.67 12.79 1.75
CA ARG A 357 -26.60 12.90 2.76
C ARG A 357 -26.71 11.88 3.90
N ASP A 358 -27.92 11.44 4.18
CA ASP A 358 -28.32 10.54 5.25
C ASP A 358 -28.39 9.06 4.83
N CYS A 359 -28.06 8.73 3.58
CA CYS A 359 -28.13 7.36 3.11
C CYS A 359 -26.95 6.48 3.57
N LEU A 360 -27.12 5.16 3.45
CA LEU A 360 -26.07 4.17 3.76
C LEU A 360 -24.78 4.42 2.95
N LEU A 361 -24.91 4.72 1.65
CA LEU A 361 -23.77 5.00 0.77
C LEU A 361 -22.95 6.20 1.27
N ARG A 362 -23.60 7.31 1.65
CA ARG A 362 -22.92 8.48 2.21
C ARG A 362 -22.30 8.20 3.56
N THR A 363 -22.97 7.44 4.41
CA THR A 363 -22.41 7.00 5.70
C THR A 363 -21.13 6.18 5.50
N THR A 364 -21.14 5.27 4.52
CA THR A 364 -19.97 4.46 4.13
C THR A 364 -18.83 5.36 3.64
N ILE A 365 -19.11 6.29 2.73
CA ILE A 365 -18.13 7.26 2.22
C ILE A 365 -17.50 8.09 3.36
N ASN A 366 -18.32 8.57 4.29
CA ASN A 366 -17.85 9.38 5.42
C ASN A 366 -16.93 8.58 6.34
N LYS A 367 -17.27 7.32 6.63
CA LYS A 367 -16.41 6.41 7.39
C LYS A 367 -15.08 6.19 6.67
N LEU A 368 -15.13 5.88 5.37
CA LEU A 368 -13.93 5.69 4.55
C LEU A 368 -13.03 6.94 4.53
N LYS A 369 -13.59 8.14 4.58
CA LYS A 369 -12.84 9.41 4.69
C LYS A 369 -12.18 9.63 6.06
N GLN A 370 -12.71 9.03 7.13
CA GLN A 370 -12.19 9.17 8.48
C GLN A 370 -11.04 8.20 8.75
N ASP A 371 -11.15 6.98 8.20
CA ASP A 371 -10.23 5.87 8.45
C ASP A 371 -8.89 5.96 7.67
N ARG A 372 -8.54 7.12 7.07
CA ARG A 372 -7.37 7.28 6.19
C ARG A 372 -6.34 8.28 6.69
N CYS A 373 -5.08 8.04 6.30
CA CYS A 373 -3.98 8.96 6.48
C CYS A 373 -4.08 10.21 5.58
N ILE A 374 -4.78 10.12 4.45
CA ILE A 374 -5.09 11.23 3.53
C ILE A 374 -6.60 11.33 3.29
N THR A 375 -7.07 12.52 2.92
CA THR A 375 -8.46 12.74 2.54
C THR A 375 -8.67 12.30 1.10
N PRO A 376 -9.53 11.31 0.83
CA PRO A 376 -9.80 10.94 -0.54
C PRO A 376 -10.71 11.96 -1.20
N LYS A 377 -10.40 12.30 -2.46
CA LYS A 377 -11.26 13.12 -3.31
C LYS A 377 -12.52 12.33 -3.66
N LEU A 378 -13.69 12.96 -3.55
CA LEU A 378 -14.98 12.31 -3.80
C LEU A 378 -15.57 12.84 -5.10
N THR A 379 -15.78 11.94 -6.06
CA THR A 379 -16.31 12.27 -7.39
C THR A 379 -17.63 11.52 -7.60
N PHE A 380 -18.63 12.22 -8.14
CA PHE A 380 -19.89 11.63 -8.60
C PHE A 380 -19.89 11.62 -10.12
N ILE A 381 -20.26 10.50 -10.72
CA ILE A 381 -20.33 10.32 -12.17
C ILE A 381 -21.67 9.68 -12.50
N HIS A 382 -22.45 10.33 -13.35
CA HIS A 382 -23.67 9.79 -13.92
C HIS A 382 -23.40 9.20 -15.31
N GLY A 383 -23.45 7.88 -15.43
CA GLY A 383 -23.22 7.17 -16.69
C GLY A 383 -24.18 7.63 -17.78
N GLY A 384 -23.63 8.00 -18.93
CA GLY A 384 -24.39 8.52 -20.08
C GLY A 384 -24.63 10.03 -20.09
N GLU A 385 -24.40 10.73 -18.98
CA GLU A 385 -24.47 12.21 -18.92
C GLU A 385 -23.09 12.83 -18.69
N ASP A 386 -22.32 12.27 -17.75
CA ASP A 386 -20.97 12.72 -17.38
C ASP A 386 -19.88 11.91 -18.11
N ASP A 387 -18.67 12.45 -18.11
CA ASP A 387 -17.47 11.75 -18.58
C ASP A 387 -17.09 10.59 -17.62
N SER A 388 -17.20 9.35 -18.11
CA SER A 388 -16.88 8.13 -17.38
C SER A 388 -15.41 7.71 -17.44
N THR A 389 -14.55 8.43 -18.19
CA THR A 389 -13.14 8.05 -18.42
C THR A 389 -12.38 7.81 -17.13
N LEU A 390 -12.58 8.66 -16.11
CA LEU A 390 -11.95 8.50 -14.80
C LEU A 390 -12.31 7.16 -14.16
N PHE A 391 -13.60 6.79 -14.14
CA PHE A 391 -14.05 5.52 -13.57
C PHE A 391 -13.57 4.32 -14.38
N GLU A 392 -13.68 4.39 -15.71
CA GLU A 392 -13.27 3.31 -16.61
C GLU A 392 -11.77 3.04 -16.57
N SER A 393 -10.94 4.06 -16.31
CA SER A 393 -9.49 3.90 -16.16
C SER A 393 -9.08 3.01 -14.98
N TYR A 394 -9.99 2.74 -14.04
CA TYR A 394 -9.76 1.84 -12.91
C TYR A 394 -10.30 0.42 -13.15
N LEU A 395 -10.90 0.12 -14.30
CA LEU A 395 -11.27 -1.24 -14.72
C LEU A 395 -10.04 -1.98 -15.24
N ILE A 396 -9.04 -2.11 -14.36
CA ILE A 396 -7.68 -2.54 -14.67
C ILE A 396 -7.57 -4.00 -15.11
N GLU A 397 -8.65 -4.77 -15.23
CA GLU A 397 -8.61 -6.12 -15.80
C GLU A 397 -8.83 -6.13 -17.31
N GLU A 398 -9.31 -5.02 -17.88
CA GLU A 398 -9.61 -4.86 -19.30
C GLU A 398 -8.33 -4.69 -20.14
N GLN A 399 -8.33 -5.15 -21.39
CA GLN A 399 -7.14 -5.10 -22.24
C GLN A 399 -6.76 -3.67 -22.65
N ASP A 400 -7.75 -2.82 -22.87
CA ASP A 400 -7.63 -1.43 -23.31
C ASP A 400 -7.30 -0.44 -22.18
N VAL A 401 -7.32 -0.91 -20.92
CA VAL A 401 -7.05 -0.08 -19.72
C VAL A 401 -5.56 -0.12 -19.32
N ASP A 402 -4.66 -0.41 -20.27
CA ASP A 402 -3.21 -0.34 -20.06
C ASP A 402 -2.67 1.10 -19.89
N GLY A 403 -3.54 2.10 -20.04
CA GLY A 403 -3.23 3.50 -19.83
C GLY A 403 -2.30 4.09 -20.90
N SER A 404 -2.02 3.35 -21.98
CA SER A 404 -1.19 3.79 -23.09
C SER A 404 -2.01 4.34 -24.27
N GLY A 405 -3.31 4.03 -24.33
CA GLY A 405 -4.18 4.34 -25.49
C GLY A 405 -3.75 3.62 -26.78
N LEU A 406 -2.71 2.78 -26.70
CA LEU A 406 -2.21 1.89 -27.72
C LEU A 406 -2.61 0.49 -27.28
N THR A 407 -3.07 -0.36 -28.20
CA THR A 407 -3.48 -1.74 -27.90
C THR A 407 -2.25 -2.64 -27.66
N THR A 408 -1.35 -2.22 -26.78
CA THR A 408 -0.05 -2.84 -26.54
C THR A 408 0.16 -3.07 -25.05
N GLY A 409 -0.57 -4.03 -24.49
CA GLY A 409 -0.33 -4.50 -23.13
C GLY A 409 -1.31 -5.56 -22.68
N SER A 410 -0.96 -6.83 -22.91
CA SER A 410 -1.66 -8.05 -22.45
C SER A 410 -2.59 -7.86 -21.24
N GLY A 411 -3.90 -8.09 -21.43
CA GLY A 411 -4.87 -8.17 -20.33
C GLY A 411 -4.52 -9.27 -19.31
N PHE A 412 -5.29 -9.37 -18.24
CA PHE A 412 -4.97 -10.29 -17.14
C PHE A 412 -4.71 -11.74 -17.59
N VAL A 413 -5.47 -12.23 -18.58
CA VAL A 413 -5.27 -13.55 -19.19
C VAL A 413 -3.90 -13.69 -19.86
N ALA A 414 -3.49 -12.70 -20.66
CA ALA A 414 -2.21 -12.77 -21.36
C ALA A 414 -1.01 -12.54 -20.42
N PHE A 415 -1.19 -11.75 -19.35
CA PHE A 415 -0.22 -11.69 -18.25
C PHE A 415 -0.04 -13.07 -17.60
N ARG A 416 -1.14 -13.75 -17.31
CA ARG A 416 -1.15 -15.11 -16.75
C ARG A 416 -0.42 -16.12 -17.63
N GLU A 417 -0.64 -16.08 -18.95
CA GLU A 417 0.12 -16.89 -19.91
C GLU A 417 1.62 -16.58 -19.89
N SER A 418 1.99 -15.29 -19.82
CA SER A 418 3.42 -14.88 -19.71
C SER A 418 4.08 -15.46 -18.46
N VAL A 419 3.42 -15.36 -17.30
CA VAL A 419 3.92 -15.92 -16.04
C VAL A 419 4.09 -17.43 -16.14
N ARG A 420 3.12 -18.13 -16.77
CA ARG A 420 3.15 -19.57 -16.98
C ARG A 420 4.35 -20.01 -17.82
N ASN A 421 4.62 -19.31 -18.92
CA ASN A 421 5.74 -19.63 -19.81
C ASN A 421 7.07 -19.53 -19.07
N VAL A 422 7.32 -18.40 -18.38
CA VAL A 422 8.55 -18.20 -17.61
C VAL A 422 8.67 -19.19 -16.45
N ALA A 423 7.58 -19.50 -15.75
CA ALA A 423 7.59 -20.52 -14.70
C ALA A 423 7.95 -21.90 -15.27
N GLY A 424 7.45 -22.23 -16.46
CA GLY A 424 7.79 -23.45 -17.18
C GLY A 424 9.25 -23.54 -17.61
N GLU A 425 9.83 -22.43 -18.08
CA GLU A 425 11.26 -22.32 -18.40
C GLU A 425 12.12 -22.59 -17.16
N ILE A 426 11.80 -21.96 -16.02
CA ILE A 426 12.50 -22.17 -14.74
C ILE A 426 12.47 -23.65 -14.34
N ILE A 427 11.31 -24.31 -14.44
CA ILE A 427 11.18 -25.74 -14.12
C ILE A 427 12.04 -26.59 -15.06
N GLN A 428 12.09 -26.27 -16.35
CA GLN A 428 12.87 -27.03 -17.34
C GLN A 428 14.38 -26.87 -17.15
N GLU A 429 14.86 -25.64 -16.89
CA GLU A 429 16.28 -25.36 -16.65
C GLU A 429 16.82 -26.14 -15.45
N GLU A 430 16.06 -26.21 -14.36
CA GLU A 430 16.47 -26.94 -13.15
C GLU A 430 16.45 -28.47 -13.31
N ILE A 431 15.66 -29.00 -14.25
CA ILE A 431 15.67 -30.43 -14.58
C ILE A 431 16.87 -30.76 -15.49
N GLY A 432 17.32 -29.79 -16.30
CA GLY A 432 18.45 -29.95 -17.22
C GLY A 432 19.82 -29.76 -16.57
N SER A 433 19.90 -29.07 -15.42
CA SER A 433 21.10 -28.90 -14.60
C SER A 433 21.30 -30.05 -13.61
#